data_AF-A0A7S0R7G6-F1
#
_entry.id   AF-A0A7S0R7G6-F1
#
_cell.length_a   1.000
_cell.length_b   1.000
_cell.length_c   1.000
_cell.angle_alpha   90.00
_cell.angle_beta   90.00
_cell.angle_gamma   90.00
#
_symmetry.space_group_name_H-M   'P 1'
#
loop_
_entity.id
_entity.type
_entity.pdbx_description
1 polymer ?
#
loop_
_entity_poly.entity_id
_entity_poly.type
_entity_poly.pdbx_seq_one_letter_code
_entity_poly.pdbx_strand_id
1 'polypeptide(L)'
;ITLASGDPTKRDTVIRRDIKVTSKEAGGAGFSSEFSMNGQACNQKQVVDVVADMKIQMDNLCQFLPQDKVVEFARMDAYELLVATEKALGDAHLYNTHMQLIEERTLIKEQLQHHGRKATELERLLKQHNEQRRDYERYEQREALRKEADLVQQKILWAKWQDLKDEWKEDKKKLKDAQANLTRLEQQLEEDQRPNEELEQRRQVMVKRLDNQR
;
A
#
# COMPACT_ATOMS: atom_id res chain seq x y z
N ILE A 1 -39.37 0.53 -55.87
CA ILE A 1 -39.49 1.72 -55.00
C ILE A 1 -38.95 2.94 -55.74
N THR A 2 -39.57 4.10 -55.55
CA THR A 2 -39.05 5.37 -56.08
C THR A 2 -38.60 6.21 -54.90
N LEU A 3 -37.33 6.59 -54.88
CA LEU A 3 -36.73 7.43 -53.87
C LEU A 3 -36.66 8.85 -54.41
N ALA A 4 -37.42 9.75 -53.78
CA ALA A 4 -37.46 11.15 -54.19
C ALA A 4 -36.13 11.83 -53.85
N SER A 5 -35.56 12.57 -54.79
CA SER A 5 -34.24 13.21 -54.57
C SER A 5 -34.31 14.41 -53.62
N GLY A 6 -35.50 14.92 -53.30
CA GLY A 6 -35.70 16.11 -52.44
C GLY A 6 -35.26 17.45 -53.05
N ASP A 7 -34.43 17.42 -54.10
CA ASP A 7 -33.95 18.57 -54.87
C ASP A 7 -34.66 18.60 -56.23
N PRO A 8 -35.37 19.69 -56.60
CA PRO A 8 -36.10 19.80 -57.86
C PRO A 8 -35.22 19.72 -59.11
N THR A 9 -33.89 19.84 -58.96
CA THR A 9 -32.94 19.73 -60.08
C THR A 9 -32.44 18.32 -60.34
N LYS A 10 -32.65 17.38 -59.39
CA LYS A 10 -32.19 16.00 -59.49
C LYS A 10 -33.35 15.07 -59.84
N ARG A 11 -33.07 14.07 -60.66
CA ARG A 11 -34.05 13.04 -61.01
C ARG A 11 -34.22 12.05 -59.85
N ASP A 12 -35.45 11.64 -59.60
CA ASP A 12 -35.77 10.61 -58.63
C ASP A 12 -35.09 9.29 -58.98
N THR A 13 -34.63 8.58 -57.96
CA THR A 13 -33.96 7.28 -58.14
C THR A 13 -35.00 6.18 -58.08
N VAL A 14 -35.20 5.48 -59.20
CA VAL A 14 -36.14 4.36 -59.31
C VAL A 14 -35.37 3.05 -59.15
N ILE A 15 -35.65 2.31 -58.09
CA ILE A 15 -35.09 0.98 -57.82
C ILE A 15 -36.18 -0.06 -58.09
N ARG A 16 -35.91 -0.99 -59.02
CA ARG A 16 -36.78 -2.13 -59.32
C ARG A 16 -36.07 -3.44 -59.00
N ARG A 17 -36.80 -4.37 -58.38
CA ARG A 17 -36.37 -5.73 -58.14
C ARG A 17 -37.34 -6.66 -58.85
N ASP A 18 -36.84 -7.40 -59.83
CA ASP A 18 -37.63 -8.35 -60.61
C ASP A 18 -37.33 -9.76 -60.10
N ILE A 19 -38.36 -10.46 -59.64
CA ILE A 19 -38.25 -11.82 -59.10
C ILE A 19 -38.91 -12.77 -60.10
N LYS A 20 -38.12 -13.65 -60.70
CA LYS A 20 -38.59 -14.67 -61.65
C LYS A 20 -38.57 -16.03 -60.96
N VAL A 21 -39.70 -16.75 -61.01
CA VAL A 21 -39.76 -18.14 -60.53
C VAL A 21 -39.14 -19.04 -61.60
N THR A 22 -38.12 -19.81 -61.23
CA THR A 22 -37.44 -20.77 -62.10
C THR A 22 -37.73 -22.18 -61.63
N SER A 23 -38.18 -23.07 -62.51
CA SER A 23 -38.33 -24.49 -62.18
C SER A 23 -36.96 -25.17 -62.24
N LYS A 24 -36.50 -25.77 -61.13
CA LYS A 24 -35.36 -26.69 -61.19
C LYS A 24 -35.83 -28.05 -61.70
N GLU A 25 -35.01 -28.72 -62.50
CA GLU A 25 -35.28 -30.06 -63.08
C GLU A 25 -35.59 -31.13 -62.02
N ALA A 26 -35.24 -30.89 -60.74
CA ALA A 26 -35.46 -31.78 -59.60
C ALA A 26 -36.71 -31.45 -58.75
N GLY A 27 -37.77 -30.87 -59.33
CA GLY A 27 -39.06 -30.68 -58.65
C GLY A 27 -39.10 -29.61 -57.56
N GLY A 28 -38.08 -28.75 -57.47
CA GLY A 28 -38.05 -27.60 -56.54
C GLY A 28 -38.30 -26.27 -57.26
N ALA A 29 -39.10 -25.39 -56.66
CA ALA A 29 -39.22 -24.00 -57.11
C ALA A 29 -37.93 -23.23 -56.75
N GLY A 30 -37.20 -22.76 -57.77
CA GLY A 30 -36.13 -21.78 -57.64
C GLY A 30 -36.67 -20.37 -57.85
N PHE A 31 -35.96 -19.37 -57.32
CA PHE A 31 -36.23 -17.97 -57.57
C PHE A 31 -34.95 -17.29 -58.06
N SER A 32 -35.06 -16.53 -59.14
CA SER A 32 -34.01 -15.62 -59.61
C SER A 32 -34.42 -14.19 -59.29
N SER A 33 -33.47 -13.36 -58.84
CA SER A 33 -33.71 -11.98 -58.44
C SER A 33 -32.74 -11.07 -59.18
N GLU A 34 -33.27 -10.17 -60.00
CA GLU A 34 -32.51 -9.14 -60.73
C GLU A 34 -32.82 -7.76 -60.14
N PHE A 35 -31.80 -6.92 -59.93
CA PHE A 35 -31.97 -5.54 -59.48
C PHE A 35 -31.66 -4.57 -60.62
N SER A 36 -32.46 -3.53 -60.76
CA SER A 36 -32.18 -2.42 -61.66
C SER A 36 -32.40 -1.07 -60.98
N MET A 37 -31.55 -0.10 -61.31
CA MET A 37 -31.60 1.27 -60.81
C MET A 37 -31.65 2.21 -62.01
N ASN A 38 -32.69 3.03 -62.10
CA ASN A 38 -32.95 3.93 -63.24
C ASN A 38 -32.91 3.23 -64.60
N GLY A 39 -33.34 1.96 -64.65
CA GLY A 39 -33.35 1.13 -65.87
C GLY A 39 -32.03 0.41 -66.18
N GLN A 40 -30.97 0.60 -65.39
CA GLN A 40 -29.69 -0.10 -65.54
C GLN A 40 -29.59 -1.27 -64.55
N ALA A 41 -29.11 -2.43 -65.01
CA ALA A 41 -28.88 -3.58 -64.14
C ALA A 41 -27.80 -3.25 -63.08
N CYS A 42 -28.06 -3.60 -61.83
CA CYS A 42 -27.17 -3.31 -60.71
C CYS A 42 -27.13 -4.48 -59.73
N ASN A 43 -26.12 -4.49 -58.87
CA ASN A 43 -25.99 -5.47 -57.81
C ASN A 43 -26.73 -5.01 -56.56
N GLN A 44 -27.17 -5.96 -55.72
CA GLN A 44 -27.81 -5.65 -54.44
C GLN A 44 -26.96 -4.71 -53.57
N LYS A 45 -25.63 -4.88 -53.54
CA LYS A 45 -24.73 -4.01 -52.78
C LYS A 45 -24.85 -2.54 -53.20
N GLN A 46 -24.89 -2.27 -54.51
CA GLN A 46 -25.03 -0.90 -55.03
C GLN A 46 -26.37 -0.27 -54.63
N VAL A 47 -27.44 -1.08 -54.57
CA VAL A 47 -28.73 -0.61 -54.06
C VAL A 47 -28.65 -0.24 -52.59
N VAL A 48 -27.99 -1.07 -51.77
CA VAL A 48 -27.81 -0.81 -50.34
C VAL A 48 -26.96 0.44 -50.11
N ASP A 49 -25.87 0.63 -50.85
CA ASP A 49 -24.99 1.79 -50.73
C ASP A 49 -25.75 3.09 -51.05
N VAL A 50 -26.55 3.12 -52.13
CA VAL A 50 -27.36 4.30 -52.49
C VAL A 50 -28.45 4.60 -51.45
N VAL A 51 -29.08 3.57 -50.90
CA VAL A 51 -30.08 3.73 -49.82
C VAL A 51 -29.43 4.26 -48.53
N ALA A 52 -28.22 3.79 -48.22
CA ALA A 52 -27.44 4.28 -47.08
C ALA A 52 -26.97 5.73 -47.26
N ASP A 53 -26.57 6.12 -48.48
CA ASP A 53 -26.23 7.51 -48.82
C ASP A 53 -27.42 8.46 -48.63
N MET A 54 -28.63 7.99 -48.90
CA MET A 54 -29.88 8.72 -48.63
C MET A 54 -30.28 8.70 -47.14
N LYS A 55 -29.43 8.18 -46.25
CA LYS A 55 -29.65 8.07 -44.80
C LYS A 55 -30.88 7.24 -44.41
N ILE A 56 -31.28 6.32 -45.28
CA ILE A 56 -32.38 5.39 -45.03
C ILE A 56 -31.79 4.11 -44.42
N GLN A 57 -32.16 3.82 -43.19
CA GLN A 57 -31.77 2.63 -42.44
C GLN A 57 -32.93 1.64 -42.42
N MET A 58 -32.86 0.61 -43.26
CA MET A 58 -33.91 -0.42 -43.31
C MET A 58 -34.00 -1.28 -42.04
N ASP A 59 -32.92 -1.32 -41.26
CA ASP A 59 -32.83 -2.10 -40.01
C ASP A 59 -33.34 -1.32 -38.78
N ASN A 60 -33.65 -0.03 -38.94
CA ASN A 60 -34.09 0.82 -37.84
C ASN A 60 -35.62 0.84 -37.73
N LEU A 61 -36.16 0.26 -36.65
CA LEU A 61 -37.59 0.21 -36.37
C LEU A 61 -38.28 1.58 -36.36
N CYS A 62 -37.54 2.65 -36.03
CA CYS A 62 -38.09 4.01 -36.01
C CYS A 62 -38.28 4.60 -37.42
N GLN A 63 -37.53 4.15 -38.42
CA GLN A 63 -37.68 4.61 -39.82
C GLN A 63 -38.56 3.67 -40.64
N PHE A 64 -38.50 2.38 -40.36
CA PHE A 64 -39.30 1.37 -41.02
C PHE A 64 -39.94 0.47 -39.98
N LEU A 65 -41.28 0.41 -39.97
CA LEU A 65 -42.04 -0.32 -38.97
C LEU A 65 -42.68 -1.56 -39.63
N PRO A 66 -42.05 -2.75 -39.56
CA PRO A 66 -42.62 -3.96 -40.13
C PRO A 66 -43.88 -4.37 -39.36
N GLN A 67 -44.86 -4.92 -40.07
CA GLN A 67 -46.15 -5.31 -39.50
C GLN A 67 -46.01 -6.32 -38.34
N ASP A 68 -45.04 -7.24 -38.44
CA ASP A 68 -44.75 -8.25 -37.39
C ASP A 68 -43.94 -7.70 -36.21
N LYS A 69 -43.37 -6.49 -36.36
CA LYS A 69 -42.40 -5.89 -35.44
C LYS A 69 -42.96 -4.67 -34.69
N VAL A 70 -44.22 -4.29 -34.95
CA VAL A 70 -44.92 -3.18 -34.27
C VAL A 70 -44.98 -3.40 -32.74
N VAL A 71 -45.11 -4.65 -32.30
CA VAL A 71 -45.12 -4.99 -30.87
C VAL A 71 -43.76 -4.78 -30.22
N GLU A 72 -42.66 -5.02 -30.94
CA GLU A 72 -41.30 -4.78 -30.42
C GLU A 72 -41.06 -3.27 -30.22
N PHE A 73 -41.51 -2.43 -31.15
CA PHE A 73 -41.44 -0.98 -30.98
C PHE A 73 -42.21 -0.49 -29.74
N ALA A 74 -43.41 -1.01 -29.50
CA ALA A 74 -44.21 -0.66 -28.32
C ALA A 74 -43.61 -1.15 -26.99
N ARG A 75 -42.67 -2.11 -27.03
CA ARG A 75 -41.97 -2.64 -25.86
C ARG A 75 -40.64 -1.93 -25.57
N MET A 76 -40.12 -1.16 -26.51
CA MET A 76 -38.85 -0.44 -26.32
C MET A 76 -38.98 0.58 -25.19
N ASP A 77 -37.96 0.62 -24.33
CA ASP A 77 -37.88 1.64 -23.30
C ASP A 77 -37.55 3.02 -23.91
N ALA A 78 -37.86 4.09 -23.19
CA ALA A 78 -37.58 5.46 -23.64
C ALA A 78 -36.11 5.68 -24.00
N TYR A 79 -35.18 5.02 -23.30
CA TYR A 79 -33.75 5.04 -23.62
C TYR A 79 -33.44 4.35 -24.95
N GLU A 80 -34.03 3.18 -25.20
CA GLU A 80 -33.83 2.42 -26.44
C GLU A 80 -34.42 3.17 -27.64
N LEU A 81 -35.59 3.80 -27.46
CA LEU A 81 -36.21 4.67 -28.46
C LEU A 81 -35.33 5.88 -28.78
N LEU A 82 -34.72 6.50 -27.76
CA LEU A 82 -33.80 7.61 -27.95
C LEU A 82 -32.59 7.17 -28.78
N VAL A 83 -31.95 6.06 -28.43
CA VAL A 83 -30.80 5.52 -29.17
C VAL A 83 -31.18 5.15 -30.61
N ALA A 84 -32.33 4.51 -30.82
CA ALA A 84 -32.81 4.18 -32.16
C ALA A 84 -33.11 5.44 -32.99
N THR A 85 -33.65 6.49 -32.37
CA THR A 85 -33.90 7.78 -33.00
C THR A 85 -32.59 8.50 -33.35
N GLU A 86 -31.61 8.52 -32.45
CA GLU A 86 -30.29 9.12 -32.70
C GLU A 86 -29.54 8.39 -33.82
N LYS A 87 -29.69 7.07 -33.93
CA LYS A 87 -29.15 6.29 -35.05
C LYS A 87 -29.88 6.60 -36.36
N ALA A 88 -31.20 6.81 -36.31
CA ALA A 88 -32.02 7.19 -37.45
C ALA A 88 -31.65 8.57 -38.00
N LEU A 89 -31.26 9.49 -37.12
CA LEU A 89 -30.72 10.79 -37.48
C LEU A 89 -29.28 10.56 -37.99
N GLY A 90 -29.15 10.33 -39.30
CA GLY A 90 -27.95 9.83 -39.97
C GLY A 90 -26.66 10.67 -39.92
N ASP A 91 -26.53 11.57 -38.94
CA ASP A 91 -25.34 12.35 -38.63
C ASP A 91 -24.33 11.57 -37.75
N ALA A 92 -24.77 10.51 -37.05
CA ALA A 92 -23.96 9.66 -36.15
C ALA A 92 -23.24 10.40 -34.99
N HIS A 93 -23.02 11.72 -35.10
CA HIS A 93 -22.40 12.59 -34.12
C HIS A 93 -23.17 12.56 -32.80
N LEU A 94 -24.49 12.76 -32.87
CA LEU A 94 -25.35 12.77 -31.69
C LEU A 94 -25.30 11.44 -30.91
N TYR A 95 -25.41 10.31 -31.62
CA TYR A 95 -25.29 8.98 -31.03
C TYR A 95 -23.92 8.78 -30.37
N ASN A 96 -22.84 9.13 -31.06
CA ASN A 96 -21.48 8.99 -30.54
C ASN A 96 -21.26 9.86 -29.30
N THR A 97 -21.73 11.10 -29.31
CA THR A 97 -21.66 12.00 -28.16
C THR A 97 -22.48 11.45 -26.99
N HIS A 98 -23.68 10.94 -27.24
CA HIS A 98 -24.51 10.33 -26.19
C HIS A 98 -23.80 9.11 -25.56
N MET A 99 -23.22 8.21 -26.37
CA MET A 99 -22.47 7.06 -25.85
C MET A 99 -21.23 7.50 -25.03
N GLN A 100 -20.49 8.50 -25.51
CA GLN A 100 -19.36 9.07 -24.77
C GLN A 100 -19.78 9.64 -23.41
N LEU A 101 -20.91 10.37 -23.35
CA LEU A 101 -21.41 10.92 -22.09
C LEU A 101 -21.78 9.82 -21.08
N ILE A 102 -22.31 8.70 -21.56
CA ILE A 102 -22.62 7.55 -20.70
C ILE A 102 -21.33 6.96 -20.13
N GLU A 103 -20.30 6.76 -20.96
CA GLU A 103 -18.99 6.26 -20.53
C GLU A 103 -18.30 7.21 -19.54
N GLU A 104 -18.35 8.51 -19.79
CA GLU A 104 -17.81 9.49 -18.84
C GLU A 104 -18.58 9.48 -17.52
N ARG A 105 -19.91 9.35 -17.58
CA ARG A 105 -20.75 9.28 -16.37
C ARG A 105 -20.46 8.03 -15.54
N THR A 106 -20.24 6.88 -16.16
CA THR A 106 -19.88 5.65 -15.44
C THR A 106 -18.50 5.79 -14.81
N LEU A 107 -17.52 6.32 -15.55
CA LEU A 107 -16.17 6.57 -15.04
C LEU A 107 -16.19 7.52 -13.83
N ILE A 108 -16.91 8.65 -13.90
CA ILE A 108 -17.05 9.59 -12.80
C ILE A 108 -17.65 8.90 -11.57
N LYS A 109 -18.67 8.06 -11.76
CA LYS A 109 -19.32 7.33 -10.66
C LYS A 109 -18.35 6.36 -9.98
N GLU A 110 -17.57 5.62 -10.76
CA GLU A 110 -16.54 4.72 -10.24
C GLU A 110 -15.45 5.47 -9.47
N GLN A 111 -14.96 6.59 -10.01
CA GLN A 111 -13.98 7.44 -9.34
C GLN A 111 -14.52 8.01 -8.03
N LEU A 112 -15.78 8.46 -8.00
CA LEU A 112 -16.41 8.99 -6.78
C LEU A 112 -16.50 7.92 -5.69
N GLN A 113 -16.89 6.69 -6.06
CA GLN A 113 -16.91 5.55 -5.13
C GLN A 113 -15.52 5.22 -4.62
N HIS A 114 -14.52 5.21 -5.51
CA HIS A 114 -13.14 4.93 -5.15
C HIS A 114 -12.56 6.00 -4.22
N HIS A 115 -12.89 7.27 -4.45
CA HIS A 115 -12.53 8.39 -3.58
C HIS A 115 -13.18 8.24 -2.21
N GLY A 116 -14.50 7.94 -2.16
CA GLY A 116 -15.21 7.69 -0.91
C GLY A 116 -14.57 6.59 -0.06
N ARG A 117 -14.21 5.46 -0.68
CA ARG A 117 -13.51 4.36 0.00
C ARG A 117 -12.14 4.76 0.54
N LYS A 118 -11.37 5.53 -0.23
CA LYS A 118 -10.05 6.04 0.20
C LYS A 118 -10.20 7.03 1.37
N ALA A 119 -11.21 7.91 1.33
CA ALA A 119 -11.46 8.84 2.42
C ALA A 119 -11.81 8.12 3.73
N THR A 120 -12.68 7.12 3.68
CA THR A 120 -13.02 6.30 4.85
C THR A 120 -11.82 5.51 5.39
N GLU A 121 -10.98 4.99 4.49
CA GLU A 121 -9.78 4.26 4.87
C GLU A 121 -8.73 5.18 5.51
N LEU A 122 -8.56 6.40 4.97
CA LEU A 122 -7.68 7.41 5.55
C LEU A 122 -8.13 7.79 6.96
N GLU A 123 -9.43 8.00 7.18
CA GLU A 123 -9.96 8.30 8.51
C GLU A 123 -9.69 7.16 9.51
N ARG A 124 -9.84 5.91 9.06
CA ARG A 124 -9.53 4.71 9.86
C ARG A 124 -8.04 4.66 10.25
N LEU A 125 -7.15 4.87 9.27
CA LEU A 125 -5.70 4.85 9.50
C LEU A 125 -5.26 6.00 10.42
N LEU A 126 -5.84 7.19 10.27
CA LEU A 126 -5.55 8.33 11.15
C LEU A 126 -5.96 8.05 12.60
N LYS A 127 -7.13 7.43 12.83
CA LYS A 127 -7.54 7.01 14.17
C LYS A 127 -6.56 6.00 14.78
N GLN A 128 -6.18 4.97 14.02
CA GLN A 128 -5.20 3.98 14.46
C GLN A 128 -3.84 4.60 14.77
N HIS A 129 -3.37 5.51 13.92
CA HIS A 129 -2.11 6.23 14.13
C HIS A 129 -2.15 7.06 15.41
N ASN A 130 -3.25 7.77 15.67
CA ASN A 130 -3.39 8.59 16.89
C ASN A 130 -3.44 7.73 18.16
N GLU A 131 -4.11 6.58 18.11
CA GLU A 131 -4.11 5.60 19.21
C GLU A 131 -2.72 5.06 19.50
N GLN A 132 -2.00 4.62 18.46
CA GLN A 132 -0.64 4.09 18.57
C GLN A 132 0.36 5.15 19.02
N ARG A 133 0.21 6.39 18.57
CA ARG A 133 1.09 7.49 18.96
C ARG A 133 1.08 7.71 20.47
N ARG A 134 -0.10 7.68 21.10
CA ARG A 134 -0.21 7.82 22.56
C ARG A 134 0.54 6.71 23.30
N ASP A 135 0.46 5.49 22.80
CA ASP A 135 1.12 4.35 23.42
C ASP A 135 2.64 4.40 23.19
N TYR A 136 3.08 4.89 22.02
CA TYR A 136 4.49 5.14 21.71
C TYR A 136 5.09 6.22 22.62
N GLU A 137 4.41 7.35 22.80
CA GLU A 137 4.86 8.42 23.70
C GLU A 137 5.02 7.92 25.15
N ARG A 138 4.08 7.08 25.63
CA ARG A 138 4.19 6.41 26.94
C ARG A 138 5.32 5.40 27.01
N TYR A 139 5.62 4.71 25.92
CA TYR A 139 6.74 3.79 25.84
C TYR A 139 8.07 4.56 25.92
N GLU A 140 8.21 5.64 25.15
CA GLU A 140 9.40 6.48 25.13
C GLU A 140 9.68 7.10 26.51
N GLN A 141 8.65 7.63 27.18
CA GLN A 141 8.76 8.14 28.54
C GLN A 141 9.24 7.06 29.53
N ARG A 142 8.71 5.84 29.42
CA ARG A 142 9.12 4.72 30.26
C ARG A 142 10.58 4.32 30.02
N GLU A 143 11.00 4.27 28.76
CA GLU A 143 12.39 3.96 28.41
C GLU A 143 13.36 5.04 28.90
N ALA A 144 12.97 6.32 28.84
CA ALA A 144 13.77 7.41 29.38
C ALA A 144 13.94 7.28 30.91
N LEU A 145 12.85 7.06 31.64
CA LEU A 145 12.88 6.84 33.09
C LEU A 145 13.69 5.59 33.47
N ARG A 146 13.62 4.54 32.66
CA ARG A 146 14.37 3.31 32.88
C ARG A 146 15.88 3.55 32.77
N LYS A 147 16.31 4.27 31.73
CA LYS A 147 17.72 4.67 31.57
C LYS A 147 18.20 5.53 32.74
N GLU A 148 17.36 6.45 33.20
CA GLU A 148 17.67 7.28 34.37
C GLU A 148 17.80 6.43 35.65
N ALA A 149 16.88 5.50 35.87
CA ALA A 149 16.94 4.57 37.00
C ALA A 149 18.21 3.71 36.98
N ASP A 150 18.59 3.17 35.82
CA ASP A 150 19.81 2.39 35.65
C ASP A 150 21.06 3.23 35.97
N LEU A 151 21.11 4.49 35.52
CA LEU A 151 22.18 5.43 35.84
C LEU A 151 22.25 5.74 37.34
N VAL A 152 21.11 5.96 37.99
CA VAL A 152 21.06 6.20 39.44
C VAL A 152 21.54 4.97 40.20
N GLN A 153 21.15 3.76 39.78
CA GLN A 153 21.60 2.52 40.39
C GLN A 153 23.12 2.35 40.28
N GLN A 154 23.70 2.65 39.12
CA GLN A 154 25.16 2.66 38.95
C GLN A 154 25.85 3.69 39.86
N LYS A 155 25.28 4.90 40.00
CA LYS A 155 25.81 5.94 40.90
C LYS A 155 25.76 5.51 42.37
N ILE A 156 24.69 4.85 42.81
CA ILE A 156 24.59 4.30 44.18
C ILE A 156 25.69 3.27 44.42
N LEU A 157 25.91 2.35 43.48
CA LEU A 157 26.97 1.35 43.60
C LEU A 157 28.36 2.00 43.64
N TRP A 158 28.58 3.02 42.82
CA TRP A 158 29.83 3.78 42.81
C TRP A 158 30.07 4.54 44.13
N ALA A 159 29.04 5.18 44.67
CA ALA A 159 29.11 5.84 45.98
C ALA A 159 29.47 4.86 47.09
N LYS A 160 28.78 3.70 47.16
CA LYS A 160 29.11 2.64 48.13
C LYS A 160 30.54 2.13 48.00
N TRP A 161 31.02 1.97 46.77
CA TRP A 161 32.41 1.58 46.53
C TRP A 161 33.39 2.64 47.00
N GLN A 162 33.06 3.92 46.79
CA GLN A 162 33.89 5.04 47.21
C GLN A 162 33.99 5.11 48.74
N ASP A 163 32.86 4.99 49.45
CA ASP A 163 32.82 4.95 50.92
C ASP A 163 33.70 3.81 51.45
N LEU A 164 33.50 2.59 50.93
CA LEU A 164 34.28 1.42 51.33
C LEU A 164 35.78 1.56 51.01
N LYS A 165 36.11 2.23 49.91
CA LYS A 165 37.49 2.49 49.52
C LYS A 165 38.16 3.48 50.47
N ASP A 166 37.44 4.48 50.94
CA ASP A 166 37.96 5.45 51.89
C ASP A 166 38.14 4.83 53.28
N GLU A 167 37.19 3.99 53.73
CA GLU A 167 37.36 3.14 54.93
C GLU A 167 38.61 2.26 54.82
N TRP A 168 38.77 1.53 53.70
CA TRP A 168 39.93 0.68 53.48
C TRP A 168 41.25 1.46 53.49
N LYS A 169 41.28 2.68 52.93
CA LYS A 169 42.49 3.53 53.00
C LYS A 169 42.81 3.93 54.43
N GLU A 170 41.81 4.27 55.22
CA GLU A 170 41.98 4.64 56.62
C GLU A 170 42.52 3.45 57.44
N ASP A 171 41.91 2.28 57.28
CA ASP A 171 42.35 1.05 57.96
C ASP A 171 43.73 0.60 57.50
N LYS A 172 44.05 0.75 56.22
CA LYS A 172 45.39 0.48 55.69
C LYS A 172 46.42 1.44 56.29
N LYS A 173 46.06 2.70 56.54
CA LYS A 173 46.93 3.66 57.22
C LYS A 173 47.14 3.25 58.68
N LYS A 174 46.06 2.92 59.40
CA LYS A 174 46.13 2.42 60.79
C LYS A 174 46.99 1.17 60.90
N LEU A 175 46.85 0.22 59.96
CA LEU A 175 47.67 -0.99 59.91
C LEU A 175 49.15 -0.67 59.72
N LYS A 176 49.49 0.24 58.79
CA LYS A 176 50.88 0.67 58.57
C LYS A 176 51.45 1.37 59.80
N ASP A 177 50.68 2.25 60.44
CA ASP A 177 51.11 2.96 61.64
C ASP A 177 51.33 1.97 62.80
N ALA A 178 50.43 1.00 62.97
CA ALA A 178 50.57 -0.08 63.95
C ALA A 178 51.79 -0.97 63.67
N GLN A 179 52.03 -1.35 62.42
CA GLN A 179 53.21 -2.11 62.00
C GLN A 179 54.50 -1.34 62.28
N ALA A 180 54.55 -0.04 61.94
CA ALA A 180 55.71 0.80 62.24
C ALA A 180 55.96 0.93 63.75
N ASN A 181 54.90 1.07 64.54
CA ASN A 181 55.00 1.09 66.00
C ASN A 181 55.48 -0.25 66.56
N LEU A 182 55.00 -1.37 66.02
CA LEU A 182 55.41 -2.71 66.42
C LEU A 182 56.89 -2.93 66.11
N THR A 183 57.35 -2.62 64.90
CA THR A 183 58.78 -2.70 64.54
C THR A 183 59.64 -1.80 65.43
N ARG A 184 59.17 -0.59 65.78
CA ARG A 184 59.88 0.29 66.71
C ARG A 184 59.98 -0.32 68.11
N LEU A 185 58.89 -0.90 68.61
CA LEU A 185 58.87 -1.56 69.92
C LEU A 185 59.71 -2.83 69.94
N GLU A 186 59.72 -3.61 68.85
CA GLU A 186 60.61 -4.77 68.68
C GLU A 186 62.07 -4.35 68.69
N GLN A 187 62.43 -3.27 67.98
CA GLN A 187 63.78 -2.71 68.04
C GLN A 187 64.15 -2.28 69.47
N GLN A 188 63.27 -1.55 70.17
CA GLN A 188 63.49 -1.16 71.57
C GLN A 188 63.67 -2.37 72.48
N LEU A 189 62.85 -3.41 72.32
CA LEU A 189 62.96 -4.64 73.08
C LEU A 189 64.29 -5.34 72.80
N GLU A 190 64.74 -5.38 71.55
CA GLU A 190 66.05 -5.94 71.17
C GLU A 190 67.21 -5.09 71.73
N GLU A 191 67.07 -3.76 71.83
CA GLU A 191 68.04 -2.90 72.53
C GLU A 191 68.10 -3.20 74.04
N ASP A 192 66.95 -3.37 74.69
CA ASP A 192 66.85 -3.65 76.11
C ASP A 192 67.29 -5.08 76.48
N GLN A 193 67.07 -6.05 75.58
CA GLN A 193 67.45 -7.45 75.78
C GLN A 193 68.95 -7.69 75.57
N ARG A 194 69.61 -6.98 74.64
CA ARG A 194 71.07 -7.05 74.40
C ARG A 194 71.93 -7.04 75.68
N PRO A 195 71.81 -6.06 76.60
CA PRO A 195 72.62 -6.05 77.83
C PRO A 195 72.27 -7.21 78.76
N ASN A 196 71.03 -7.70 78.76
CA ASN A 196 70.61 -8.82 79.58
C ASN A 196 71.20 -10.14 79.06
N GLU A 197 71.19 -10.34 77.74
CA GLU A 197 71.84 -11.48 77.09
C GLU A 197 73.36 -11.46 77.28
N GLU A 198 74.00 -10.30 77.18
CA GLU A 198 75.44 -10.15 77.49
C GLU A 198 75.76 -10.49 78.95
N LEU A 199 74.90 -10.08 79.90
CA LEU A 199 75.03 -10.44 81.31
C LEU A 199 74.84 -11.95 81.54
N GLU A 200 73.88 -12.58 80.86
CA GLU A 200 73.68 -14.03 80.92
C GLU A 200 74.88 -14.80 80.34
N GLN A 201 75.42 -14.37 79.21
CA GLN A 201 76.62 -14.96 78.61
C GLN A 201 77.83 -14.81 79.55
N ARG A 202 78.02 -13.63 80.16
CA ARG A 202 79.07 -13.42 81.17
C ARG A 202 78.89 -14.33 82.38
N ARG A 203 77.66 -14.46 82.88
CA ARG A 203 77.31 -15.39 83.97
C ARG A 203 77.64 -16.83 83.59
N GLN A 204 77.28 -17.29 82.40
CA GLN A 204 77.58 -18.65 81.93
C GLN A 204 79.08 -18.93 81.80
N VAL A 205 79.86 -17.96 81.30
CA VAL A 205 81.33 -18.08 81.26
C VAL A 205 81.92 -18.14 82.66
N MET A 206 81.39 -17.36 83.61
CA MET A 206 81.84 -17.36 85.00
C MET A 206 81.53 -18.69 85.69
N VAL A 207 80.33 -19.25 85.48
CA VAL A 207 79.92 -20.58 85.98
C VAL A 207 80.81 -21.67 85.41
N LYS A 208 81.08 -21.69 84.09
CA LYS A 208 82.01 -22.64 83.48
C LYS A 208 83.45 -22.52 84.00
N ARG A 209 83.91 -21.31 84.33
CA ARG A 209 85.21 -21.11 84.99
C ARG A 209 85.25 -21.66 86.41
N LEU A 210 84.16 -21.51 87.16
CA LEU A 210 84.04 -22.05 88.51
C LEU A 210 83.95 -23.58 88.50
N ASP A 211 83.25 -24.17 87.55
CA ASP A 211 83.18 -25.63 87.38
C ASP A 211 84.53 -26.23 86.93
N ASN A 212 85.35 -25.50 86.17
CA ASN A 212 86.71 -25.92 85.81
C ASN A 212 87.75 -25.73 86.94
N GLN A 213 87.38 -25.12 88.07
CA GLN A 213 88.24 -24.95 89.25
C GLN A 213 87.95 -25.95 90.38
N ARG A 214 87.03 -26.91 90.16
CA ARG A 214 86.80 -28.09 91.00
C ARG A 214 87.44 -29.32 90.39
#